data_AF-A0A316REX4-F1
#
_entry.id   AF-A0A316REX4-F1
#
_cell.length_a   1.000
_cell.length_b   1.000
_cell.length_c   1.000
_cell.angle_alpha   90.00
_cell.angle_beta   90.00
_cell.angle_gamma   90.00
#
_symmetry.space_group_name_H-M   'P 1'
#
loop_
_entity.id
_entity.type
_entity.pdbx_description
1 polymer ?
#
loop_
_entity_poly.entity_id
_entity_poly.type
_entity_poly.pdbx_seq_one_letter_code
_entity_poly.pdbx_strand_id
1 'polypeptide(L)'
;MGKYKNKLLSIEAVRWNGLNVDEVKNLVDDISKISIIEIGKARYFNLYCFPVCYVRLNEQFYTEVSIGDYIVKDETGNIYTCKEDLFNKIYERVDDPSEDDMGNVSDGYHTFDELYRYRMLYNAAFFNELAKKGDIKVCKSHRHYDGEECFGGGWFIVMAELPTGQISNHYENRHWELFNIPELDTAWEWDGHTPNEAADRIESYLKSN
;
A
#
# COMPACT_ATOMS: atom_id res chain seq x y z
N MET A 1 -15.26 -24.05 30.80
CA MET A 1 -15.22 -24.02 29.32
C MET A 1 -14.00 -23.19 28.92
N GLY A 2 -13.00 -23.81 28.30
CA GLY A 2 -11.77 -23.10 27.92
C GLY A 2 -11.96 -22.34 26.61
N LYS A 3 -11.41 -21.13 26.53
CA LYS A 3 -11.24 -20.40 25.28
C LYS A 3 -9.80 -20.64 24.82
N TYR A 4 -9.63 -21.13 23.61
CA TYR A 4 -8.33 -21.44 23.02
C TYR A 4 -8.18 -20.63 21.74
N LYS A 5 -6.99 -20.07 21.49
CA LYS A 5 -6.63 -19.44 20.20
C LYS A 5 -5.80 -20.44 19.40
N ASN A 6 -5.96 -20.44 18.08
CA ASN A 6 -5.18 -21.31 17.20
C ASN A 6 -3.70 -20.92 17.26
N LYS A 7 -2.80 -21.91 17.21
CA LYS A 7 -1.36 -21.64 17.08
C LYS A 7 -1.14 -21.05 15.68
N LEU A 8 -0.34 -20.00 15.55
CA LEU A 8 0.03 -19.44 14.24
C LEU A 8 0.74 -20.55 13.44
N LEU A 9 0.06 -21.07 12.42
CA LEU A 9 0.61 -22.04 11.47
C LEU A 9 0.89 -21.31 10.17
N SER A 10 2.07 -21.51 9.59
CA SER A 10 2.37 -21.05 8.23
C SER A 10 1.52 -21.86 7.24
N ILE A 11 0.76 -21.17 6.42
CA ILE A 11 -0.07 -21.75 5.36
C ILE A 11 0.32 -21.10 4.03
N GLU A 12 0.08 -21.81 2.94
CA GLU A 12 0.14 -21.24 1.59
C GLU A 12 -1.29 -21.04 1.08
N ALA A 13 -1.57 -19.94 0.40
CA ALA A 13 -2.90 -19.69 -0.13
C ALA A 13 -2.89 -18.88 -1.43
N VAL A 14 -3.85 -19.16 -2.29
CA VAL A 14 -4.09 -18.45 -3.55
C VAL A 14 -5.54 -17.94 -3.57
N ARG A 15 -5.72 -16.65 -3.85
CA ARG A 15 -7.05 -16.07 -4.08
C ARG A 15 -7.51 -16.41 -5.50
N TRP A 16 -8.63 -17.09 -5.64
CA TRP A 16 -9.15 -17.46 -6.95
C TRP A 16 -9.74 -16.24 -7.68
N ASN A 17 -9.15 -15.87 -8.83
CA ASN A 17 -9.63 -14.71 -9.61
C ASN A 17 -10.38 -15.10 -10.89
N GLY A 18 -10.57 -16.40 -11.15
CA GLY A 18 -11.23 -16.89 -12.36
C GLY A 18 -10.31 -17.01 -13.56
N LEU A 19 -9.02 -16.67 -13.46
CA LEU A 19 -8.04 -16.70 -14.55
C LEU A 19 -6.67 -17.24 -14.11
N ASN A 20 -6.34 -17.21 -12.81
CA ASN A 20 -5.06 -17.64 -12.25
C ASN A 20 -4.94 -19.15 -12.04
N VAL A 21 -5.27 -19.92 -13.07
CA VAL A 21 -5.24 -21.39 -13.06
C VAL A 21 -3.85 -21.92 -12.70
N ASP A 22 -2.79 -21.32 -13.21
CA ASP A 22 -1.42 -21.77 -12.98
C ASP A 22 -0.97 -21.53 -11.52
N GLU A 23 -1.37 -20.43 -10.90
CA GLU A 23 -1.11 -20.18 -9.47
C GLU A 23 -1.78 -21.24 -8.59
N VAL A 24 -3.04 -21.58 -8.90
CA VAL A 24 -3.77 -22.63 -8.17
C VAL A 24 -3.11 -24.01 -8.34
N LYS A 25 -2.64 -24.33 -9.55
CA LYS A 25 -1.91 -25.58 -9.80
C LYS A 25 -0.56 -25.62 -9.09
N ASN A 26 0.15 -24.49 -9.03
CA ASN A 26 1.44 -24.40 -8.34
C ASN A 26 1.29 -24.55 -6.82
N LEU A 27 0.18 -24.04 -6.25
CA LEU A 27 -0.15 -24.26 -4.84
C LEU A 27 -0.42 -25.75 -4.55
N VAL A 28 -1.13 -26.41 -5.46
CA VAL A 28 -1.63 -27.78 -5.25
C VAL A 28 -0.73 -28.79 -5.97
N ASP A 29 0.29 -29.29 -5.25
CA ASP A 29 1.26 -30.28 -5.75
C ASP A 29 0.60 -31.56 -6.32
N ASP A 30 -0.58 -31.93 -5.82
CA ASP A 30 -1.38 -33.07 -6.26
C ASP A 30 -2.66 -32.59 -6.95
N ILE A 31 -2.60 -32.49 -8.28
CA ILE A 31 -3.72 -32.03 -9.11
C ILE A 31 -4.99 -32.86 -8.95
N SER A 32 -4.95 -34.06 -8.36
CA SER A 32 -6.16 -34.83 -8.06
C SER A 32 -7.02 -34.22 -6.95
N LYS A 33 -6.48 -33.25 -6.20
CA LYS A 33 -7.18 -32.50 -5.15
C LYS A 33 -7.96 -31.29 -5.68
N ILE A 34 -7.81 -30.95 -6.96
CA ILE A 34 -8.54 -29.86 -7.60
C ILE A 34 -9.12 -30.32 -8.94
N SER A 35 -10.20 -29.69 -9.37
CA SER A 35 -10.74 -29.86 -10.72
C SER A 35 -11.01 -28.48 -11.29
N ILE A 36 -10.49 -28.20 -12.48
CA ILE A 36 -10.72 -26.93 -13.18
C ILE A 36 -11.37 -27.25 -14.51
N ILE A 37 -12.59 -26.77 -14.70
CA ILE A 37 -13.42 -27.07 -15.88
C ILE A 37 -13.65 -25.77 -16.64
N GLU A 38 -13.34 -25.75 -17.93
CA GLU A 38 -13.70 -24.64 -18.80
C GLU A 38 -15.18 -24.74 -19.18
N ILE A 39 -15.97 -23.77 -18.75
CA ILE A 39 -17.39 -23.71 -19.11
C ILE A 39 -17.58 -22.61 -20.16
N GLY A 40 -17.93 -23.03 -21.37
CA GLY A 40 -18.34 -22.11 -22.43
C GLY A 40 -19.71 -21.52 -22.12
N LYS A 41 -19.79 -20.20 -21.93
CA LYS A 41 -21.07 -19.47 -21.89
C LYS A 41 -21.25 -18.71 -23.21
N ALA A 42 -22.32 -19.03 -23.94
CA ALA A 42 -22.72 -18.28 -25.12
C ALA A 42 -23.57 -17.09 -24.70
N ARG A 43 -23.13 -15.87 -25.04
CA ARG A 43 -23.97 -14.65 -25.01
C ARG A 43 -23.76 -13.89 -26.31
N TYR A 44 -24.84 -13.64 -27.05
CA TYR A 44 -24.87 -12.77 -28.25
C TYR A 44 -23.66 -12.97 -29.19
N PHE A 45 -23.53 -14.17 -29.78
CA PHE A 45 -22.53 -14.53 -30.80
C PHE A 45 -21.05 -14.62 -30.37
N ASN A 46 -20.68 -14.33 -29.11
CA ASN A 46 -19.35 -14.63 -28.57
C ASN A 46 -19.39 -15.81 -27.58
N LEU A 47 -18.53 -16.80 -27.80
CA LEU A 47 -18.29 -17.91 -26.88
C LEU A 47 -17.18 -17.51 -25.92
N TYR A 48 -17.50 -17.25 -24.66
CA TYR A 48 -16.50 -17.00 -23.62
C TYR A 48 -16.36 -18.25 -22.76
N CYS A 49 -15.15 -18.82 -22.70
CA CYS A 49 -14.81 -19.87 -21.77
C CYS A 49 -14.26 -19.23 -20.50
N PHE A 50 -14.88 -19.52 -19.35
CA PHE A 50 -14.31 -19.16 -18.05
C PHE A 50 -14.00 -20.45 -17.29
N PRO A 51 -12.80 -20.58 -16.70
CA PRO A 51 -12.49 -21.71 -15.85
C PRO A 51 -13.32 -21.61 -14.57
N VAL A 52 -13.84 -22.74 -14.13
CA VAL A 52 -14.47 -22.91 -12.81
C VAL A 52 -13.60 -23.86 -12.01
N CYS A 53 -13.15 -23.40 -10.85
CA CYS A 53 -12.30 -24.18 -9.95
C CYS A 53 -13.14 -24.90 -8.90
N TYR A 54 -12.80 -26.16 -8.65
CA TYR A 54 -13.36 -26.99 -7.61
C TYR A 54 -12.24 -27.58 -6.75
N VAL A 55 -12.40 -27.56 -5.43
CA VAL A 55 -11.49 -28.21 -4.47
C VAL A 55 -12.13 -29.49 -3.97
N ARG A 56 -11.35 -30.57 -3.88
CA ARG A 56 -11.80 -31.87 -3.40
C ARG A 56 -11.96 -31.85 -1.88
N LEU A 57 -13.16 -32.17 -1.40
CA LEU A 57 -13.45 -32.31 0.03
C LEU A 57 -13.13 -33.71 0.55
N ASN A 58 -13.41 -34.74 -0.27
CA ASN A 58 -13.11 -36.14 0.02
C ASN A 58 -13.12 -36.95 -1.29
N GLU A 59 -13.11 -38.28 -1.22
CA GLU A 59 -12.99 -39.10 -2.42
C GLU A 59 -14.09 -38.88 -3.47
N GLN A 60 -15.29 -38.47 -3.03
CA GLN A 60 -16.50 -38.42 -3.85
C GLN A 60 -17.07 -37.00 -4.03
N PHE A 61 -16.58 -36.03 -3.27
CA PHE A 61 -17.16 -34.69 -3.21
C PHE A 61 -16.15 -33.59 -3.52
N TYR A 62 -16.59 -32.63 -4.32
CA TYR A 62 -15.88 -31.39 -4.65
C TYR A 62 -16.75 -30.19 -4.29
N THR A 63 -16.12 -29.08 -3.91
CA THR A 63 -16.77 -27.79 -3.71
C THR A 63 -16.28 -26.79 -4.73
N GLU A 64 -17.19 -26.02 -5.32
CA GLU A 64 -16.83 -24.89 -6.18
C GLU A 64 -16.17 -23.78 -5.36
N VAL A 65 -15.15 -23.15 -5.93
CA VAL A 65 -14.49 -21.96 -5.38
C VAL A 65 -15.09 -20.73 -6.03
N SER A 66 -15.74 -19.86 -5.25
CA SER A 66 -16.24 -18.59 -5.78
C SER A 66 -15.06 -17.66 -6.11
N ILE A 67 -15.19 -16.84 -7.14
CA ILE A 67 -14.22 -15.78 -7.43
C ILE A 67 -14.11 -14.88 -6.19
N GLY A 68 -12.87 -14.60 -5.76
CA GLY A 68 -12.56 -13.83 -4.56
C GLY A 68 -12.22 -14.69 -3.35
N ASP A 69 -12.65 -15.95 -3.29
CA ASP A 69 -12.34 -16.87 -2.20
C ASP A 69 -10.91 -17.42 -2.31
N TYR A 70 -10.38 -17.89 -1.18
CA TYR A 70 -9.05 -18.46 -1.08
C TYR A 70 -9.09 -19.98 -1.17
N ILE A 71 -8.10 -20.53 -1.86
CA ILE A 71 -7.72 -21.94 -1.81
C ILE A 71 -6.50 -22.00 -0.91
N VAL A 72 -6.57 -22.79 0.15
CA VAL A 72 -5.57 -22.82 1.23
C VAL A 72 -4.96 -24.21 1.32
N LYS A 73 -3.64 -24.26 1.43
CA LYS A 73 -2.85 -25.45 1.76
C LYS A 73 -2.30 -25.30 3.17
N ASP A 74 -2.72 -26.18 4.08
CA ASP A 74 -2.17 -26.19 5.43
C ASP A 74 -0.80 -26.88 5.49
N GLU A 75 -0.15 -26.80 6.66
CA GLU A 75 1.16 -27.41 6.94
C GLU A 75 1.20 -28.94 6.76
N THR A 76 0.04 -29.60 6.76
CA THR A 76 -0.07 -31.05 6.54
C THR A 76 -0.34 -31.40 5.08
N GLY A 77 -0.49 -30.39 4.22
CA GLY A 77 -0.80 -30.54 2.80
C GLY A 77 -2.28 -30.77 2.49
N ASN A 78 -3.19 -30.52 3.44
CA ASN A 78 -4.61 -30.53 3.15
C ASN A 78 -5.00 -29.27 2.38
N ILE A 79 -5.89 -29.43 1.41
CA ILE A 79 -6.40 -28.33 0.59
C ILE A 79 -7.86 -28.09 0.95
N TYR A 80 -8.23 -26.82 1.19
CA TYR A 80 -9.61 -26.42 1.44
C TYR A 80 -9.88 -25.00 0.94
N THR A 81 -11.15 -24.62 0.91
CA THR A 81 -11.58 -23.28 0.52
C THR A 81 -11.87 -22.42 1.74
N CYS A 82 -11.60 -21.12 1.65
CA CYS A 82 -11.88 -20.14 2.69
C CYS A 82 -12.48 -18.88 2.08
N LYS A 83 -13.60 -18.40 2.66
CA LYS A 83 -14.22 -17.13 2.24
C LYS A 83 -13.27 -15.97 2.57
N GLU A 84 -13.18 -14.99 1.67
CA GLU A 84 -12.28 -13.82 1.82
C GLU A 84 -12.40 -13.14 3.18
N ASP A 85 -13.63 -12.81 3.60
CA ASP A 85 -13.88 -12.15 4.89
C ASP A 85 -13.40 -12.97 6.09
N LEU A 86 -13.41 -14.30 5.97
CA LEU A 86 -12.93 -15.19 7.02
C LEU A 86 -11.41 -15.34 6.94
N PHE A 87 -10.86 -15.46 5.73
CA PHE A 87 -9.43 -15.56 5.50
C PHE A 87 -8.71 -14.35 6.09
N ASN A 88 -9.15 -13.13 5.76
CA ASN A 88 -8.57 -11.88 6.24
C ASN A 88 -8.72 -11.66 7.76
N LYS A 89 -9.63 -12.39 8.42
CA LYS A 89 -9.78 -12.36 9.89
C LYS A 89 -8.86 -13.34 10.61
N ILE A 90 -8.43 -14.40 9.92
CA ILE A 90 -7.69 -15.51 10.52
C ILE A 90 -6.21 -15.46 10.14
N TYR A 91 -5.90 -15.02 8.93
CA TYR A 91 -4.57 -15.07 8.34
C TYR A 91 -4.08 -13.66 8.00
N GLU A 92 -2.79 -13.46 8.20
CA GLU A 92 -2.05 -12.27 7.82
C GLU A 92 -0.95 -12.70 6.85
N ARG A 93 -0.72 -11.93 5.78
CA ARG A 93 0.28 -12.26 4.78
C ARG A 93 1.65 -11.91 5.33
N VAL A 94 2.49 -12.92 5.52
CA VAL A 94 3.84 -12.75 6.11
C VAL A 94 4.91 -12.34 5.10
N ASP A 95 4.65 -12.56 3.80
CA ASP A 95 5.54 -12.15 2.69
C ASP A 95 5.15 -10.78 2.10
N ASP A 96 4.14 -10.13 2.66
CA ASP A 96 3.93 -8.71 2.39
C ASP A 96 5.00 -7.98 3.22
N PRO A 97 5.92 -7.21 2.59
CA PRO A 97 6.91 -6.49 3.36
C PRO A 97 6.17 -5.64 4.40
N SER A 98 6.45 -5.89 5.67
CA SER A 98 6.00 -4.98 6.73
C SER A 98 6.50 -3.56 6.43
N GLU A 99 5.87 -2.52 6.98
CA GLU A 99 6.39 -1.15 6.82
C GLU A 99 7.88 -1.06 7.22
N ASP A 100 8.30 -1.84 8.21
CA ASP A 100 9.71 -2.01 8.63
C ASP A 100 10.60 -2.67 7.57
N ASP A 101 10.04 -3.48 6.66
CA ASP A 101 10.79 -4.18 5.61
C ASP A 101 11.01 -3.28 4.38
N MET A 102 10.05 -2.39 4.08
CA MET A 102 10.21 -1.41 2.99
C MET A 102 11.27 -0.35 3.27
N GLY A 103 11.39 0.10 4.53
CA GLY A 103 12.40 1.07 4.95
C GLY A 103 13.83 0.58 4.70
N ASN A 104 14.06 -0.73 4.81
CA ASN A 104 15.36 -1.38 4.62
C ASN A 104 15.72 -1.66 3.16
N VAL A 105 14.80 -1.45 2.21
CA VAL A 105 15.11 -1.59 0.77
C VAL A 105 16.21 -0.60 0.41
N SER A 106 17.29 -1.11 -0.20
CA SER A 106 18.49 -0.33 -0.49
C SER A 106 18.76 -0.22 -2.00
N ASP A 107 19.28 0.93 -2.42
CA ASP A 107 19.85 1.15 -3.75
C ASP A 107 21.31 0.65 -3.88
N GLY A 108 21.85 0.01 -2.84
CA GLY A 108 23.24 -0.44 -2.72
C GLY A 108 24.16 0.52 -1.96
N TYR A 109 23.71 1.75 -1.67
CA TYR A 109 24.45 2.77 -0.92
C TYR A 109 23.65 3.29 0.29
N HIS A 110 22.34 3.45 0.11
CA HIS A 110 21.41 3.91 1.14
C HIS A 110 20.16 3.03 1.16
N THR A 111 19.57 2.90 2.34
CA THR A 111 18.22 2.38 2.55
C THR A 111 17.18 3.46 2.25
N PHE A 112 15.94 3.08 1.97
CA PHE A 112 14.85 4.06 1.82
C PHE A 112 14.68 4.91 3.08
N ASP A 113 14.82 4.35 4.27
CA ASP A 113 14.78 5.13 5.51
C ASP A 113 15.88 6.20 5.57
N GLU A 114 17.10 5.87 5.16
CA GLU A 114 18.19 6.85 5.07
C GLU A 114 17.90 7.95 4.04
N LEU A 115 17.38 7.57 2.87
CA LEU A 115 17.01 8.53 1.82
C LEU A 115 15.85 9.44 2.28
N TYR A 116 14.82 8.91 2.92
CA TYR A 116 13.71 9.68 3.49
C TYR A 116 14.20 10.61 4.59
N ARG A 117 15.12 10.16 5.45
CA ARG A 117 15.74 11.00 6.47
C ARG A 117 16.52 12.16 5.87
N TYR A 118 17.36 11.92 4.85
CA TYR A 118 18.08 13.01 4.17
C TYR A 118 17.14 13.97 3.48
N ARG A 119 16.13 13.45 2.76
CA ARG A 119 15.10 14.28 2.11
C ARG A 119 14.42 15.20 3.11
N MET A 120 13.99 14.66 4.26
CA MET A 120 13.36 15.45 5.32
C MET A 120 14.31 16.53 5.87
N LEU A 121 15.57 16.19 6.15
CA LEU A 121 16.55 17.14 6.68
C LEU A 121 16.88 18.26 5.68
N TYR A 122 17.08 17.93 4.41
CA TYR A 122 17.32 18.94 3.37
C TYR A 122 16.10 19.83 3.16
N ASN A 123 14.89 19.26 3.21
CA ASN A 123 13.66 20.02 3.09
C ASN A 123 13.47 20.97 4.28
N ALA A 124 13.69 20.51 5.52
CA ALA A 124 13.68 21.35 6.71
C ALA A 124 14.69 22.50 6.62
N ALA A 125 15.93 22.20 6.22
CA ALA A 125 16.96 23.22 6.02
C ALA A 125 16.52 24.25 4.97
N PHE A 126 16.01 23.80 3.83
CA PHE A 126 15.53 24.68 2.76
C PHE A 126 14.39 25.58 3.22
N PHE A 127 13.34 25.03 3.83
CA PHE A 127 12.18 25.78 4.32
C PHE A 127 12.57 26.79 5.40
N ASN A 128 13.50 26.42 6.30
CA ASN A 128 14.02 27.33 7.31
C ASN A 128 14.78 28.51 6.68
N GLU A 129 15.58 28.27 5.63
CA GLU A 129 16.25 29.35 4.90
C GLU A 129 15.25 30.24 4.13
N LEU A 130 14.20 29.66 3.54
CA LEU A 130 13.12 30.43 2.92
C LEU A 130 12.41 31.36 3.94
N ALA A 131 12.07 30.82 5.11
CA ALA A 131 11.47 31.61 6.19
C ALA A 131 12.38 32.74 6.67
N LYS A 132 13.69 32.47 6.81
CA LYS A 132 14.68 33.50 7.20
C LYS A 132 14.80 34.62 6.17
N LYS A 133 14.77 34.28 4.88
CA LYS A 133 14.84 35.26 3.79
C LYS A 133 13.56 36.11 3.73
N GLY A 134 12.40 35.50 3.96
CA GLY A 134 11.11 36.19 4.10
C GLY A 134 10.41 36.57 2.79
N ASP A 135 11.08 36.40 1.64
CA ASP A 135 10.51 36.74 0.33
C ASP A 135 9.53 35.69 -0.22
N ILE A 136 9.59 34.47 0.32
CA ILE A 136 8.74 33.35 -0.07
C ILE A 136 7.86 32.99 1.12
N LYS A 137 6.54 32.90 0.86
CA LYS A 137 5.60 32.45 1.88
C LYS A 137 5.84 30.97 2.14
N VAL A 138 6.03 30.64 3.41
CA VAL A 138 6.09 29.26 3.90
C VAL A 138 5.20 29.08 5.12
N CYS A 139 4.68 27.89 5.33
CA CYS A 139 3.92 27.55 6.53
C CYS A 139 4.06 26.07 6.91
N LYS A 140 3.72 25.75 8.16
CA LYS A 140 3.43 24.39 8.63
C LYS A 140 2.09 24.33 9.36
N SER A 141 1.43 23.18 9.31
CA SER A 141 0.14 22.93 9.97
C SER A 141 -0.07 21.44 10.24
N HIS A 142 -0.76 21.09 11.33
CA HIS A 142 -1.23 19.73 11.58
C HIS A 142 -2.53 19.38 10.81
N ARG A 143 -3.18 20.38 10.23
CA ARG A 143 -4.43 20.24 9.48
C ARG A 143 -4.26 20.65 8.03
N HIS A 144 -4.94 19.93 7.15
CA HIS A 144 -5.14 20.36 5.77
C HIS A 144 -6.03 21.61 5.70
N TYR A 145 -6.22 22.14 4.49
CA TYR A 145 -7.02 23.36 4.27
C TYR A 145 -8.48 23.23 4.73
N ASP A 146 -9.05 22.04 4.59
CA ASP A 146 -10.43 21.72 5.00
C ASP A 146 -10.61 21.60 6.52
N GLY A 147 -9.53 21.69 7.29
CA GLY A 147 -9.53 21.59 8.75
C GLY A 147 -9.37 20.16 9.29
N GLU A 148 -9.31 19.16 8.42
CA GLU A 148 -9.06 17.77 8.84
C GLU A 148 -7.60 17.56 9.22
N GLU A 149 -7.35 16.70 10.20
CA GLU A 149 -5.98 16.36 10.60
C GLU A 149 -5.27 15.59 9.48
N CYS A 150 -4.00 15.92 9.25
CA CYS A 150 -3.20 15.21 8.25
C CYS A 150 -3.19 13.71 8.52
N PHE A 151 -3.77 12.94 7.59
CA PHE A 151 -3.91 11.48 7.65
C PHE A 151 -4.60 10.95 8.93
N GLY A 152 -5.50 11.73 9.53
CA GLY A 152 -6.19 11.34 10.77
C GLY A 152 -5.35 11.53 12.03
N GLY A 153 -4.26 12.30 11.96
CA GLY A 153 -3.44 12.70 13.10
C GLY A 153 -2.04 12.10 13.12
N GLY A 154 -1.15 12.69 13.93
CA GLY A 154 0.26 12.25 14.04
C GLY A 154 1.21 12.78 12.96
N TRP A 155 0.67 13.51 11.99
CA TRP A 155 1.41 14.11 10.88
C TRP A 155 1.19 15.62 10.81
N PHE A 156 2.05 16.28 10.04
CA PHE A 156 1.90 17.67 9.66
C PHE A 156 2.31 17.89 8.21
N ILE A 157 1.84 18.98 7.63
CA ILE A 157 2.21 19.45 6.29
C ILE A 157 3.07 20.70 6.39
N VAL A 158 4.02 20.82 5.47
CA VAL A 158 4.76 22.06 5.20
C VAL A 158 4.47 22.50 3.76
N MET A 159 4.31 23.81 3.54
CA MET A 159 4.05 24.37 2.22
C MET A 159 4.90 25.61 1.93
N ALA A 160 5.31 25.78 0.68
CA ALA A 160 5.97 26.99 0.19
C ALA A 160 5.34 27.44 -1.13
N GLU A 161 5.11 28.74 -1.28
CA GLU A 161 4.67 29.34 -2.54
C GLU A 161 5.89 29.88 -3.30
N LEU A 162 6.61 28.99 -4.00
CA LEU A 162 7.73 29.41 -4.82
C LEU A 162 7.22 30.24 -6.02
N PRO A 163 8.04 31.14 -6.60
CA PRO A 163 7.70 31.79 -7.87
C PRO A 163 7.41 30.81 -9.02
N THR A 164 7.92 29.58 -8.91
CA THR A 164 7.73 28.49 -9.87
C THR A 164 6.49 27.64 -9.59
N GLY A 165 5.82 27.85 -8.45
CA GLY A 165 4.61 27.13 -8.04
C GLY A 165 4.67 26.62 -6.61
N GLN A 166 3.52 26.16 -6.11
CA GLN A 166 3.39 25.61 -4.77
C GLN A 166 4.20 24.31 -4.62
N ILE A 167 4.83 24.10 -3.47
CA ILE A 167 5.38 22.79 -3.08
C ILE A 167 4.88 22.42 -1.71
N SER A 168 4.61 21.13 -1.49
CA SER A 168 4.14 20.65 -0.20
C SER A 168 4.68 19.26 0.14
N ASN A 169 4.90 19.00 1.42
CA ASN A 169 5.30 17.69 1.93
C ASN A 169 4.68 17.43 3.30
N HIS A 170 4.42 16.15 3.59
CA HIS A 170 3.97 15.70 4.90
C HIS A 170 5.09 14.97 5.65
N TYR A 171 5.14 15.15 6.97
CA TYR A 171 6.07 14.47 7.87
C TYR A 171 5.38 14.11 9.18
N GLU A 172 5.92 13.10 9.87
CA GLU A 172 5.47 12.72 11.21
C GLU A 172 5.82 13.79 12.25
N ASN A 173 4.96 13.96 13.26
CA ASN A 173 5.11 14.99 14.30
C ASN A 173 6.43 14.96 15.06
N ARG A 174 7.14 13.82 15.09
CA ARG A 174 8.50 13.74 15.69
C ARG A 174 9.52 14.68 15.00
N HIS A 175 9.23 15.17 13.80
CA HIS A 175 10.06 16.10 13.05
C HIS A 175 9.59 17.55 13.11
N TRP A 176 8.49 17.85 13.80
CA TRP A 176 7.87 19.18 13.85
C TRP A 176 8.86 20.30 14.21
N GLU A 177 9.70 20.06 15.20
CA GLU A 177 10.70 21.01 15.72
C GLU A 177 11.87 21.27 14.75
N LEU A 178 12.02 20.48 13.69
CA LEU A 178 13.04 20.73 12.66
C LEU A 178 12.63 21.85 11.70
N PHE A 179 11.33 22.12 11.58
CA PHE A 179 10.76 23.15 10.71
C PHE A 179 10.46 24.41 11.53
N ASN A 180 11.40 25.34 11.53
CA ASN A 180 11.31 26.65 12.16
C ASN A 180 10.67 27.67 11.20
N ILE A 181 9.42 27.41 10.83
CA ILE A 181 8.62 28.21 9.90
C ILE A 181 7.26 28.56 10.51
N PRO A 182 6.52 29.56 9.98
CA PRO A 182 5.24 29.99 10.56
C PRO A 182 4.22 28.85 10.70
N GLU A 183 3.62 28.76 11.88
CA GLU A 183 2.55 27.82 12.21
C GLU A 183 1.18 28.42 11.88
N LEU A 184 0.33 27.64 11.22
CA LEU A 184 -1.04 28.01 10.91
C LEU A 184 -2.02 26.98 11.48
N ASP A 185 -3.25 27.41 11.76
CA ASP A 185 -4.33 26.53 12.20
C ASP A 185 -4.70 25.49 11.13
N THR A 186 -4.67 25.91 9.86
CA THR A 186 -4.88 25.08 8.68
C THR A 186 -3.82 25.42 7.61
N ALA A 187 -3.47 24.42 6.81
CA ALA A 187 -2.62 24.63 5.64
C ALA A 187 -3.34 25.44 4.54
N TRP A 188 -2.60 25.87 3.53
CA TRP A 188 -3.21 26.48 2.34
C TRP A 188 -3.89 25.42 1.47
N GLU A 189 -4.80 25.87 0.61
CA GLU A 189 -5.45 24.99 -0.36
C GLU A 189 -4.39 24.38 -1.29
N TRP A 190 -4.45 23.06 -1.45
CA TRP A 190 -3.54 22.31 -2.32
C TRP A 190 -3.94 22.55 -3.78
N ASP A 191 -2.96 22.94 -4.60
CA ASP A 191 -3.20 23.26 -6.02
C ASP A 191 -3.32 22.03 -6.94
N GLY A 192 -3.30 20.81 -6.38
CA GLY A 192 -3.42 19.57 -7.13
C GLY A 192 -2.11 19.01 -7.69
N HIS A 193 -0.94 19.59 -7.35
CA HIS A 193 0.33 19.14 -7.90
C HIS A 193 0.72 17.70 -7.52
N THR A 194 1.24 16.98 -8.49
CA THR A 194 1.91 15.70 -8.30
C THR A 194 3.32 15.87 -7.69
N PRO A 195 3.92 14.81 -7.13
CA PRO A 195 5.31 14.85 -6.67
C PRO A 195 6.32 15.24 -7.76
N ASN A 196 6.08 14.83 -9.02
CA ASN A 196 6.95 15.20 -10.14
C ASN A 196 6.85 16.70 -10.45
N GLU A 197 5.63 17.27 -10.45
CA GLU A 197 5.46 18.71 -10.64
C GLU A 197 6.13 19.50 -9.50
N ALA A 198 6.03 19.05 -8.25
CA ALA A 198 6.76 19.68 -7.15
C ALA A 198 8.28 19.63 -7.36
N ALA A 199 8.82 18.51 -7.84
CA ALA A 199 10.24 18.37 -8.16
C ALA A 199 10.66 19.33 -9.31
N ASP A 200 9.88 19.39 -10.39
CA ASP A 200 10.13 20.29 -11.53
C ASP A 200 10.10 21.77 -11.11
N ARG A 201 9.21 22.13 -10.16
CA ARG A 201 9.12 23.48 -9.57
C ARG A 201 10.37 23.82 -8.76
N ILE A 202 10.89 22.88 -7.97
CA ILE A 202 12.15 23.04 -7.24
C ILE A 202 13.32 23.16 -8.22
N GLU A 203 13.40 22.31 -9.24
CA GLU A 203 14.45 22.39 -10.25
C GLU A 203 14.44 23.75 -10.98
N SER A 204 13.25 24.20 -11.38
CA SER A 204 13.07 25.51 -12.00
C SER A 204 13.50 26.65 -11.07
N TYR A 205 13.20 26.54 -9.78
CA TYR A 205 13.61 27.53 -8.77
C TYR A 205 15.13 27.59 -8.62
N LEU A 206 15.82 26.45 -8.64
CA LEU A 206 17.28 26.38 -8.59
C LEU A 206 17.95 27.02 -9.81
N LYS A 207 17.32 26.95 -10.99
CA LYS A 207 17.83 27.57 -12.23
C LYS A 207 17.56 29.08 -12.31
N SER A 208 16.65 29.58 -11.48
CA SER A 208 16.16 30.97 -11.52
C SER A 208 16.78 31.88 -10.47
N ASN A 209 17.55 31.32 -9.52
CA ASN A 209 18.32 32.06 -8.51
C ASN A 209 19.81 32.05 -8.85
#